data_AF-A0A1I6RSS4-F1
#
_entry.id   AF-A0A1I6RSS4-F1
#
_cell.length_a   1.000
_cell.length_b   1.000
_cell.length_c   1.000
_cell.angle_alpha   90.00
_cell.angle_beta   90.00
_cell.angle_gamma   90.00
#
_symmetry.space_group_name_H-M   'P 1'
#
loop_
_entity.id
_entity.type
_entity.pdbx_description
1 polymer ?
#
loop_
_entity_poly.entity_id
_entity_poly.type
_entity_poly.pdbx_seq_one_letter_code
_entity_poly.pdbx_strand_id
1 'polypeptide(L)'
;MTYTVSREVRTLVTLHEGTDTTARSEAASQLAATLESLTETTAVRANGTLETAVYEHPAAPFDPYTIAVSFRAVVDVEAASAAEATDRGAAIIEDALERSSLESVSYPSEATTIKN
;
A
#
# COMPACT_ATOMS: atom_id res chain seq x y z
N MET A 1 23.64 9.15 7.16
CA MET A 1 22.98 10.17 6.31
C MET A 1 21.53 9.75 6.18
N THR A 2 20.60 10.69 6.08
CA THR A 2 19.17 10.36 5.96
C THR A 2 18.76 10.23 4.50
N TYR A 3 17.98 9.19 4.22
CA TYR A 3 17.43 8.92 2.91
C TYR A 3 15.94 8.64 3.03
N THR A 4 15.16 9.20 2.13
CA THR A 4 13.75 8.87 1.96
C THR A 4 13.63 7.77 0.92
N VAL A 5 13.12 6.63 1.32
CA VAL A 5 12.90 5.45 0.47
C VAL A 5 11.41 5.34 0.21
N SER A 6 11.05 5.06 -1.03
CA SER A 6 9.66 4.91 -1.42
C SER A 6 9.47 3.72 -2.34
N ARG A 7 8.31 3.08 -2.25
CA ARG A 7 7.96 1.95 -3.11
C ARG A 7 6.48 1.97 -3.45
N GLU A 8 6.19 1.61 -4.69
CA GLU A 8 4.82 1.38 -5.12
C GLU A 8 4.32 0.05 -4.56
N VAL A 9 3.12 0.08 -4.00
CA VAL A 9 2.48 -1.07 -3.36
C VAL A 9 1.11 -1.24 -3.96
N ARG A 10 0.77 -2.49 -4.29
CA ARG A 10 -0.57 -2.87 -4.74
C ARG A 10 -1.11 -3.98 -3.84
N THR A 11 -2.37 -3.84 -3.45
CA THR A 11 -3.11 -4.81 -2.63
C THR A 11 -4.50 -5.03 -3.22
N LEU A 12 -5.18 -6.09 -2.80
CA LEU A 12 -6.55 -6.39 -3.17
C LEU A 12 -7.46 -6.20 -1.96
N VAL A 13 -8.56 -5.48 -2.15
CA VAL A 13 -9.61 -5.31 -1.14
C VAL A 13 -10.86 -6.00 -1.67
N THR A 14 -11.34 -6.98 -0.92
CA THR A 14 -12.56 -7.72 -1.26
C THR A 14 -13.73 -7.18 -0.45
N LEU A 15 -14.73 -6.65 -1.14
CA LEU A 15 -15.94 -6.09 -0.54
C LEU A 15 -17.14 -6.98 -0.84
N HIS A 16 -17.88 -7.35 0.20
CA HIS A 16 -19.00 -8.28 0.09
C HIS A 16 -20.33 -7.58 -0.24
N GLU A 17 -20.38 -6.24 -0.21
CA GLU A 17 -21.60 -5.47 -0.40
C GLU A 17 -21.31 -4.17 -1.17
N GLY A 18 -22.18 -3.80 -2.12
CA GLY A 18 -22.14 -2.48 -2.78
C GLY A 18 -22.41 -2.50 -4.28
N THR A 19 -22.73 -1.32 -4.84
CA THR A 19 -22.70 -1.07 -6.29
C THR A 19 -21.28 -0.68 -6.73
N ASP A 20 -20.92 -0.86 -8.00
CA ASP A 20 -19.58 -0.60 -8.57
C ASP A 20 -18.89 0.69 -8.04
N THR A 21 -19.62 1.81 -8.04
CA THR A 21 -19.07 3.10 -7.58
C THR A 21 -18.88 3.16 -6.08
N THR A 22 -19.86 2.66 -5.30
CA THR A 22 -19.77 2.60 -3.84
C THR A 22 -18.64 1.67 -3.40
N ALA A 23 -18.49 0.52 -4.06
CA ALA A 23 -17.44 -0.45 -3.76
C ALA A 23 -16.03 0.16 -3.89
N ARG A 24 -15.75 0.96 -4.93
CA ARG A 24 -14.44 1.62 -5.06
C ARG A 24 -14.15 2.61 -3.92
N SER A 25 -15.13 3.43 -3.56
CA SER A 25 -14.99 4.41 -2.48
C SER A 25 -14.85 3.77 -1.10
N GLU A 26 -15.59 2.68 -0.84
CA GLU A 26 -15.46 1.88 0.38
C GLU A 26 -14.09 1.22 0.46
N ALA A 27 -13.61 0.61 -0.64
CA ALA A 27 -12.30 -0.03 -0.68
C ALA A 27 -11.16 0.97 -0.41
N ALA A 28 -11.23 2.16 -1.01
CA ALA A 28 -10.28 3.23 -0.73
C ALA A 28 -10.32 3.68 0.74
N SER A 29 -11.52 3.82 1.32
CA SER A 29 -11.69 4.26 2.71
C SER A 29 -11.17 3.21 3.71
N GLN A 30 -11.45 1.93 3.47
CA GLN A 30 -10.96 0.83 4.29
C GLN A 30 -9.43 0.72 4.23
N LEU A 31 -8.84 0.88 3.04
CA LEU A 31 -7.39 0.91 2.92
C LEU A 31 -6.80 2.13 3.64
N ALA A 32 -7.39 3.32 3.48
CA ALA A 32 -6.90 4.53 4.14
C ALA A 32 -6.88 4.36 5.67
N ALA A 33 -7.94 3.80 6.26
CA ALA A 33 -7.99 3.51 7.70
C ALA A 33 -6.91 2.49 8.13
N THR A 34 -6.66 1.46 7.31
CA THR A 34 -5.60 0.47 7.57
C THR A 34 -4.21 1.13 7.54
N LEU A 35 -3.96 2.00 6.55
CA LEU A 35 -2.69 2.71 6.40
C LEU A 35 -2.46 3.75 7.51
N GLU A 36 -3.52 4.41 7.98
CA GLU A 36 -3.46 5.32 9.12
C GLU A 36 -3.03 4.56 10.38
N SER A 37 -3.65 3.41 10.67
CA SER A 37 -3.27 2.55 11.80
C SER A 37 -1.82 2.02 11.69
N LEU A 38 -1.36 1.68 10.48
CA LEU A 38 0.03 1.30 10.25
C LEU A 38 1.01 2.46 10.50
N THR A 39 0.62 3.68 10.15
CA THR A 39 1.45 4.88 10.35
C THR A 39 1.59 5.22 11.83
N GLU A 40 0.60 4.89 12.66
CA GLU A 40 0.68 5.07 14.12
C GLU A 40 1.63 4.05 14.79
N THR A 41 1.80 2.88 14.16
CA THR A 41 2.53 1.73 14.76
C THR A 41 3.90 1.50 14.13
N THR A 42 4.17 2.04 12.94
CA THR A 42 5.41 1.88 12.19
C THR A 42 5.95 3.21 11.66
N ALA A 43 7.21 3.24 11.24
CA ALA A 43 7.79 4.42 10.61
C ALA A 43 7.33 4.63 9.15
N VAL A 44 6.53 3.71 8.60
CA VAL A 44 6.08 3.73 7.21
C VAL A 44 4.86 4.63 7.08
N ARG A 45 4.86 5.46 6.04
CA ARG A 45 3.78 6.39 5.72
C ARG A 45 3.30 6.14 4.30
N ALA A 46 2.00 6.24 4.08
CA ALA A 46 1.47 6.32 2.73
C ALA A 46 1.55 7.77 2.23
N ASN A 47 1.95 7.96 0.96
CA ASN A 47 1.97 9.27 0.33
C ASN A 47 1.23 9.24 -1.02
N GLY A 48 0.55 10.34 -1.35
CA GLY A 48 -0.26 10.47 -2.56
C GLY A 48 -1.72 10.03 -2.38
N THR A 49 -2.45 9.98 -3.51
CA THR A 49 -3.84 9.53 -3.58
C THR A 49 -3.87 8.01 -3.78
N LEU A 50 -4.85 7.33 -3.16
CA LEU A 50 -5.11 5.92 -3.44
C LEU A 50 -5.71 5.77 -4.83
N GLU A 51 -5.06 4.97 -5.67
CA GLU A 51 -5.59 4.63 -6.99
C GLU A 51 -6.36 3.31 -6.89
N THR A 52 -7.64 3.31 -7.29
CA THR A 52 -8.50 2.13 -7.24
C THR A 52 -8.94 1.70 -8.63
N ALA A 53 -8.91 0.39 -8.88
CA ALA A 53 -9.42 -0.22 -10.11
C ALA A 53 -10.14 -1.52 -9.77
N VAL A 54 -11.24 -1.82 -10.47
CA VAL A 54 -11.91 -3.12 -10.31
C VAL A 54 -10.98 -4.19 -10.86
N TYR A 55 -10.60 -5.13 -9.99
CA TYR A 55 -9.79 -6.28 -10.36
C TYR A 55 -10.67 -7.39 -10.90
N GLU A 56 -11.77 -7.68 -10.19
CA GLU A 56 -12.76 -8.67 -10.58
C GLU A 56 -14.17 -8.12 -10.33
N HIS A 57 -15.02 -8.21 -11.36
CA HIS A 57 -16.44 -7.91 -11.24
C HIS A 57 -17.19 -9.14 -10.70
N PRO A 58 -18.20 -8.94 -9.85
CA PRO A 58 -18.99 -10.03 -9.30
C PRO A 58 -19.75 -10.75 -10.42
N ALA A 59 -19.77 -12.09 -10.34
CA ALA A 59 -20.49 -12.90 -11.31
C ALA A 59 -22.01 -12.93 -11.05
N ALA A 60 -22.43 -12.62 -9.81
CA ALA A 60 -23.81 -12.50 -9.38
C ALA A 60 -24.05 -11.26 -8.49
N PRO A 61 -25.29 -10.78 -8.32
CA PRO A 61 -25.61 -9.55 -7.56
C PRO A 61 -25.16 -9.51 -6.09
N PHE A 62 -24.80 -10.65 -5.52
CA PHE A 62 -24.35 -10.80 -4.13
C PHE A 62 -22.93 -11.36 -4.03
N ASP A 63 -22.25 -11.56 -5.16
CA ASP A 63 -20.85 -11.93 -5.15
C ASP A 63 -20.00 -10.70 -4.78
N PRO A 64 -18.86 -10.91 -4.11
CA PRO A 64 -18.00 -9.80 -3.71
C PRO A 64 -17.32 -9.14 -4.90
N TYR A 65 -17.05 -7.83 -4.77
CA TYR A 65 -16.12 -7.12 -5.64
C TYR A 65 -14.70 -7.30 -5.12
N THR A 66 -13.76 -7.57 -6.02
CA THR A 66 -12.34 -7.40 -5.73
C THR A 66 -11.84 -6.12 -6.38
N ILE A 67 -11.38 -5.18 -5.56
CA ILE A 67 -10.81 -3.91 -6.01
C ILE A 67 -9.31 -3.96 -5.79
N ALA A 68 -8.54 -3.76 -6.85
CA ALA A 68 -7.11 -3.48 -6.73
C ALA A 68 -6.92 -2.04 -6.28
N VAL A 69 -6.10 -1.86 -5.25
CA VAL A 69 -5.75 -0.54 -4.75
C VAL A 69 -4.23 -0.40 -4.75
N SER A 70 -3.76 0.70 -5.32
CA SER A 70 -2.34 1.05 -5.39
C SER A 70 -2.05 2.32 -4.60
N PHE A 71 -0.91 2.35 -3.93
CA PHE A 71 -0.42 3.50 -3.17
C PHE A 71 1.11 3.51 -3.11
N ARG A 72 1.69 4.63 -2.65
CA ARG A 72 3.13 4.75 -2.45
C ARG A 72 3.46 4.73 -0.96
N ALA A 73 4.18 3.69 -0.52
CA ALA A 73 4.74 3.62 0.82
C ALA A 73 6.06 4.39 0.86
N VAL A 74 6.33 5.08 1.97
CA VAL A 74 7.50 5.93 2.19
C VAL A 74 8.04 5.70 3.59
N VAL A 75 9.36 5.63 3.72
CA VAL A 75 10.06 5.54 5.00
C VAL A 75 11.37 6.33 4.94
N ASP A 76 11.71 7.00 6.04
CA ASP A 76 13.01 7.62 6.20
C ASP A 76 13.96 6.67 6.93
N VAL A 77 15.16 6.48 6.38
CA VAL A 77 16.18 5.59 6.94
C VAL A 77 17.53 6.29 7.03
N GLU A 78 18.27 5.97 8.07
CA GLU A 78 19.69 6.30 8.13
C GLU A 78 20.53 5.19 7.50
N ALA A 79 21.42 5.57 6.59
CA ALA A 79 22.35 4.65 5.94
C ALA A 79 23.68 5.35 5.59
N ALA A 80 24.69 4.54 5.25
CA ALA A 80 25.98 5.04 4.75
C ALA A 80 25.97 5.30 3.23
N SER A 81 25.05 4.65 2.49
CA SER A 81 24.92 4.81 1.04
C SER A 81 23.46 4.74 0.57
N ALA A 82 23.20 5.22 -0.65
CA ALA A 82 21.87 5.13 -1.26
C ALA A 82 21.44 3.68 -1.57
N ALA A 83 22.38 2.80 -1.92
CA ALA A 83 22.10 1.39 -2.16
C ALA A 83 21.63 0.70 -0.87
N GLU A 84 22.41 0.86 0.21
CA GLU A 84 22.05 0.35 1.54
C GLU A 84 20.72 0.92 2.04
N ALA A 85 20.47 2.22 1.84
CA ALA A 85 19.18 2.82 2.16
C ALA A 85 18.04 2.18 1.38
N THR A 86 18.23 1.92 0.08
CA THR A 86 17.20 1.30 -0.77
C THR A 86 16.83 -0.09 -0.26
N ASP A 87 17.82 -0.96 -0.02
CA ASP A 87 17.60 -2.31 0.48
C ASP A 87 16.93 -2.29 1.87
N ARG A 88 17.45 -1.46 2.78
CA ARG A 88 16.93 -1.35 4.15
C ARG A 88 15.52 -0.78 4.18
N GLY A 89 15.25 0.28 3.43
CA GLY A 89 13.95 0.91 3.38
C GLY A 89 12.91 0.01 2.70
N ALA A 90 13.29 -0.72 1.64
CA ALA A 90 12.44 -1.73 1.02
C ALA A 90 12.05 -2.82 2.03
N ALA A 91 13.02 -3.35 2.77
CA ALA A 91 12.76 -4.38 3.79
C ALA A 91 11.85 -3.87 4.92
N ILE A 92 12.00 -2.62 5.37
CA ILE A 92 11.11 -2.04 6.39
C ILE A 92 9.68 -1.88 5.86
N ILE A 93 9.53 -1.45 4.60
CA ILE A 93 8.21 -1.34 3.96
C ILE A 93 7.57 -2.73 3.83
N GLU A 94 8.31 -3.73 3.38
CA GLU A 94 7.84 -5.12 3.29
C GLU A 94 7.40 -5.66 4.65
N ASP A 95 8.27 -5.56 5.66
CA ASP A 95 8.04 -6.04 7.02
C ASP A 95 6.81 -5.40 7.68
N ALA A 96 6.61 -4.11 7.46
CA ALA A 96 5.43 -3.38 7.96
C ALA A 96 4.13 -3.83 7.28
N LEU A 97 4.17 -4.07 5.97
CA LEU A 97 2.99 -4.50 5.21
C LEU A 97 2.66 -5.97 5.44
N GLU A 98 3.65 -6.85 5.64
CA GLU A 98 3.43 -8.25 6.02
C GLU A 98 2.75 -8.39 7.39
N ARG A 99 2.98 -7.44 8.30
CA ARG A 99 2.31 -7.37 9.61
C ARG A 99 0.94 -6.71 9.57
N SER A 100 0.57 -6.13 8.45
CA SER A 100 -0.73 -5.50 8.28
C SER A 100 -1.82 -6.53 7.97
N SER A 101 -3.07 -6.09 7.99
CA SER A 101 -4.22 -6.89 7.53
C SER A 101 -4.41 -6.85 6.02
N LEU A 102 -3.43 -6.35 5.25
CA LEU A 102 -3.52 -6.26 3.80
C LEU A 102 -3.29 -7.62 3.15
N GLU A 103 -4.16 -7.95 2.19
CA GLU A 103 -4.09 -9.20 1.44
C GLU A 103 -3.43 -8.96 0.07
N SER A 104 -2.78 -10.01 -0.45
CA SER A 104 -2.22 -10.01 -1.81
C SER A 104 -1.30 -8.81 -2.11
N VAL A 105 -0.46 -8.42 -1.15
CA VAL A 105 0.49 -7.32 -1.31
C VAL A 105 1.51 -7.67 -2.38
N SER A 106 1.74 -6.73 -3.31
CA SER A 106 2.71 -6.86 -4.39
C SER A 106 3.40 -5.52 -4.66
N TYR A 107 4.59 -5.60 -5.27
CA TYR A 107 5.45 -4.46 -5.55
C TYR A 107 5.74 -4.38 -7.04
N PRO A 108 4.92 -3.65 -7.82
CA PRO A 108 5.04 -3.60 -9.28
C PRO A 108 6.33 -2.91 -9.76
N SER A 109 6.96 -2.12 -8.87
CA SER A 109 8.15 -1.33 -9.14
C SER A 109 9.20 -1.54 -8.04
N GLU A 110 10.48 -1.35 -8.40
CA GLU A 110 11.58 -1.36 -7.44
C GLU A 110 11.49 -0.16 -6.47
N ALA A 111 12.11 -0.30 -5.29
CA ALA A 111 12.21 0.80 -4.35
C ALA A 111 13.10 1.92 -4.91
N THR A 112 12.68 3.15 -4.70
CA THR A 112 13.41 4.36 -5.11
C THR A 112 13.84 5.14 -3.88
N THR A 113 15.08 5.63 -3.90
CA THR A 113 15.68 6.34 -2.77
C THR A 113 16.13 7.73 -3.17
N ILE A 114 15.85 8.72 -2.32
CA ILE A 114 16.25 10.12 -2.47
C ILE A 114 16.98 10.53 -1.20
N LYS A 115 18.12 11.21 -1.33
CA LYS A 115 18.84 11.76 -0.18
C LYS A 115 18.08 12.97 0.38
N ASN A 116 17.86 12.98 1.68
CA ASN A 116 17.23 14.08 2.42
C ASN A 116 18.31 15.06 2.94
#